data_AF-A0A5P0JJU0-F1
#
_entry.id   AF-A0A5P0JJU0-F1
#
_cell.length_a   1.000
_cell.length_b   1.000
_cell.length_c   1.000
_cell.angle_alpha   90.00
_cell.angle_beta   90.00
_cell.angle_gamma   90.00
#
_symmetry.space_group_name_H-M   'P 1'
#
loop_
_entity.id
_entity.type
_entity.pdbx_description
1 polymer ?
#
loop_
_entity_poly.entity_id
_entity_poly.type
_entity_poly.pdbx_seq_one_letter_code
_entity_poly.pdbx_strand_id
1 'polypeptide(L)'
;LTPMMCARMLSQESLRKQNRFSRASEKMFDRIIAAYGRGLAKVLNHPWLTLSVALSTLLLSVLLWVFIPKGFFPVQDNGIIQGTLQAPQSSSFANMAQRQRQVADVILQDPAVQSLTSFVGVDGT
;
A
#
# COMPACT_ATOMS: atom_id res chain seq x y z
N LEU A 1 -26.74 -2.99 -19.99
CA LEU A 1 -25.97 -2.52 -21.17
C LEU A 1 -25.25 -3.67 -21.89
N THR A 2 -24.63 -4.60 -21.17
CA THR A 2 -24.03 -5.85 -21.72
C THR A 2 -24.93 -6.68 -22.65
N PRO A 3 -26.23 -6.97 -22.35
CA PRO A 3 -27.04 -7.81 -23.24
C PRO A 3 -27.39 -7.15 -24.59
N MET A 4 -27.59 -5.82 -24.61
CA MET A 4 -27.86 -5.06 -25.84
C MET A 4 -26.62 -4.99 -26.76
N MET A 5 -25.42 -4.86 -26.17
CA MET A 5 -24.16 -4.89 -26.92
C MET A 5 -23.87 -6.29 -27.50
N CYS A 6 -24.12 -7.35 -26.73
CA CYS A 6 -24.00 -8.73 -27.18
C CYS A 6 -24.90 -9.00 -28.39
N ALA A 7 -26.16 -8.58 -28.36
CA ALA A 7 -27.10 -8.79 -29.48
C ALA A 7 -26.68 -8.08 -30.78
N ARG A 8 -25.94 -6.96 -30.68
CA ARG A 8 -25.50 -6.18 -31.87
C ARG A 8 -24.12 -6.58 -32.39
N MET A 9 -23.24 -7.13 -31.53
CA MET A 9 -21.84 -7.43 -31.87
C MET A 9 -21.55 -8.93 -32.06
N LEU A 10 -22.40 -9.83 -31.54
CA LEU A 10 -22.25 -11.28 -31.77
C LEU A 10 -22.92 -11.67 -33.09
N SER A 11 -22.12 -11.71 -34.16
CA SER A 11 -22.52 -12.30 -35.45
C SER A 11 -22.32 -13.83 -35.43
N GLN A 12 -23.29 -14.59 -35.96
CA GLN A 12 -23.23 -16.06 -36.03
C GLN A 12 -22.04 -16.60 -36.85
N GLU A 13 -21.43 -15.78 -37.72
CA GLU A 13 -20.24 -16.16 -38.50
C GLU A 13 -18.96 -16.28 -37.66
N SER A 14 -18.81 -15.49 -36.59
CA SER A 14 -17.61 -15.52 -35.73
C SER A 14 -17.55 -16.79 -34.87
N LEU A 15 -18.70 -17.39 -34.58
CA LEU A 15 -18.82 -18.70 -33.92
C LEU A 15 -18.40 -19.86 -34.85
N ARG A 16 -18.53 -19.69 -36.17
CA ARG A 16 -18.32 -20.74 -37.18
C ARG A 16 -16.88 -20.78 -37.70
N LYS A 17 -16.15 -19.65 -37.67
CA LYS A 17 -14.70 -19.56 -37.95
C LYS A 17 -13.87 -19.79 -36.68
N GLN A 18 -13.92 -20.98 -36.11
CA GLN A 18 -12.94 -21.37 -35.09
C GLN A 18 -11.56 -21.52 -35.74
N ASN A 19 -10.68 -20.55 -35.50
CA ASN A 19 -9.30 -20.60 -35.97
C ASN A 19 -8.53 -21.74 -35.25
N ARG A 20 -7.45 -22.28 -35.84
CA ARG A 20 -6.67 -23.38 -35.22
C ARG A 20 -6.18 -23.03 -33.81
N PHE A 21 -5.89 -21.74 -33.59
CA PHE A 21 -5.57 -21.17 -32.28
C PHE A 21 -6.73 -21.25 -31.29
N SER A 22 -7.95 -20.87 -31.71
CA SER A 22 -9.15 -20.94 -30.86
C SER A 22 -9.42 -22.36 -30.38
N ARG A 23 -9.28 -23.37 -31.25
CA ARG A 23 -9.43 -24.78 -30.88
C ARG A 23 -8.32 -25.29 -29.96
N ALA A 24 -7.10 -24.79 -30.12
CA ALA A 24 -6.00 -25.12 -29.22
C ALA A 24 -6.25 -24.54 -27.82
N SER A 25 -6.72 -23.29 -27.74
CA SER A 25 -7.10 -22.63 -26.49
C SER A 25 -8.28 -23.33 -25.81
N GLU A 26 -9.33 -23.69 -26.55
CA GLU A 26 -10.48 -24.45 -26.03
C GLU A 26 -10.04 -25.77 -25.39
N LYS A 27 -9.22 -26.56 -26.10
CA LYS A 27 -8.63 -27.78 -25.54
C LYS A 27 -7.75 -27.53 -24.31
N MET A 28 -7.09 -26.38 -24.23
CA MET A 28 -6.31 -26.01 -23.04
C MET A 28 -7.23 -25.70 -21.86
N PHE A 29 -8.29 -24.91 -22.08
CA PHE A 29 -9.30 -24.62 -21.05
C PHE A 29 -9.98 -25.90 -20.56
N ASP A 30 -10.38 -26.80 -21.46
CA ASP A 30 -10.98 -28.08 -21.08
C ASP A 30 -10.03 -28.94 -20.23
N ARG A 31 -8.73 -28.96 -20.56
CA ARG A 31 -7.73 -29.65 -19.73
C ARG A 31 -7.60 -29.03 -18.34
N ILE A 32 -7.61 -27.70 -18.25
CA ILE A 32 -7.55 -27.00 -16.97
C ILE A 32 -8.78 -27.33 -16.13
N ILE A 33 -9.98 -27.29 -16.73
CA ILE A 33 -11.24 -27.63 -16.07
C ILE A 33 -11.22 -29.08 -15.57
N ALA A 34 -10.79 -30.03 -16.41
CA ALA A 34 -10.69 -31.43 -16.03
C ALA A 34 -9.63 -31.68 -14.95
N ALA A 35 -8.50 -30.97 -14.98
CA ALA A 35 -7.50 -31.02 -13.93
C ALA A 35 -8.03 -30.46 -12.61
N TYR A 36 -8.71 -29.31 -12.65
CA TYR A 36 -9.36 -28.70 -11.49
C TYR A 36 -10.43 -29.64 -10.90
N GLY A 37 -11.29 -30.24 -11.72
CA GLY A 37 -12.31 -31.19 -11.27
C GLY A 37 -11.70 -32.40 -10.55
N ARG A 38 -10.58 -32.94 -11.06
CA ARG A 38 -9.85 -34.03 -10.39
C ARG A 38 -9.24 -33.59 -9.05
N GLY A 39 -8.66 -32.39 -9.01
CA GLY A 39 -8.12 -31.81 -7.78
C GLY A 39 -9.21 -31.59 -6.73
N LEU A 40 -10.34 -31.02 -7.14
CA LEU A 40 -11.50 -30.77 -6.28
C LEU A 40 -12.08 -32.07 -5.73
N ALA A 41 -12.25 -33.11 -6.56
CA ALA A 41 -12.72 -34.41 -6.10
C ALA A 41 -11.79 -35.01 -5.03
N LYS A 42 -10.47 -34.88 -5.20
CA LYS A 42 -9.49 -35.35 -4.21
C LYS A 42 -9.59 -34.60 -2.87
N VAL A 43 -9.74 -33.27 -2.94
CA VAL A 43 -9.92 -32.37 -1.79
C VAL A 43 -11.23 -32.71 -1.05
N LEU A 44 -12.33 -32.89 -1.78
CA LEU A 44 -13.63 -33.21 -1.19
C LEU A 44 -13.66 -34.60 -0.52
N ASN A 45 -12.92 -35.56 -1.07
CA ASN A 45 -12.77 -36.89 -0.47
C ASN A 45 -11.88 -36.94 0.78
N HIS A 46 -11.13 -35.86 1.09
CA HIS A 46 -10.25 -35.80 2.27
C HIS A 46 -10.61 -34.61 3.17
N PRO A 47 -11.80 -34.62 3.81
CA PRO A 47 -12.32 -33.49 4.59
C PRO A 47 -11.42 -33.11 5.78
N TRP A 48 -10.69 -34.07 6.36
CA TRP A 48 -9.77 -33.79 7.46
C TRP A 48 -8.51 -33.03 7.00
N LEU A 49 -7.97 -33.35 5.83
CA LEU A 49 -6.82 -32.62 5.26
C LEU A 49 -7.22 -31.20 4.90
N THR A 50 -8.41 -30.99 4.33
CA THR A 50 -8.88 -29.65 3.97
C THR A 50 -9.14 -28.80 5.20
N LEU A 51 -9.75 -29.38 6.24
CA LEU A 51 -9.94 -28.70 7.53
C LEU A 51 -8.60 -28.35 8.18
N SER A 52 -7.61 -29.25 8.13
CA SER A 52 -6.27 -28.99 8.66
C SER A 52 -5.57 -27.84 7.93
N VAL A 53 -5.69 -27.77 6.61
CA VAL A 53 -5.12 -26.67 5.81
C VAL A 53 -5.82 -25.35 6.15
N ALA A 54 -7.15 -25.34 6.28
CA ALA A 54 -7.91 -24.16 6.67
C ALA A 54 -7.51 -23.66 8.06
N LEU A 55 -7.43 -24.55 9.06
CA LEU A 55 -6.99 -24.23 10.42
C LEU A 55 -5.54 -23.74 10.44
N SER A 56 -4.63 -24.40 9.72
CA SER A 56 -3.24 -23.97 9.62
C SER A 56 -3.11 -22.59 8.98
N THR A 57 -3.93 -22.28 7.98
CA THR A 57 -3.94 -20.98 7.30
C THR A 57 -4.45 -19.91 8.26
N LEU A 58 -5.52 -20.19 9.00
CA LEU A 58 -6.05 -19.29 10.03
C LEU A 58 -5.02 -19.02 11.14
N LEU A 59 -4.39 -20.06 11.66
CA LEU A 59 -3.32 -19.94 12.67
C LEU A 59 -2.15 -19.10 12.15
N LEU A 60 -1.71 -19.35 10.91
CA LEU A 60 -0.65 -18.58 10.27
C LEU A 60 -1.06 -17.11 10.14
N SER A 61 -2.29 -16.81 9.70
CA SER A 61 -2.79 -15.43 9.62
C SER A 61 -2.81 -14.73 10.98
N VAL A 62 -3.26 -15.41 12.04
CA VAL A 62 -3.26 -14.86 13.41
C VAL A 62 -1.84 -14.63 13.90
N LEU A 63 -0.93 -15.58 13.65
CA LEU A 63 0.47 -15.45 14.01
C LEU A 63 1.10 -14.23 13.32
N LEU A 64 0.93 -14.11 12.00
CA LEU A 64 1.41 -12.94 11.25
C LEU A 64 0.81 -11.65 11.79
N TRP A 65 -0.48 -11.63 12.13
CA TRP A 65 -1.15 -10.46 12.68
C TRP A 65 -0.57 -10.01 14.02
N VAL A 66 -0.17 -10.95 14.88
CA VAL A 66 0.49 -10.63 16.16
C VAL A 66 1.93 -10.16 15.96
N PHE A 67 2.65 -10.77 15.02
CA PHE A 67 4.07 -10.45 14.78
C PHE A 67 4.28 -9.15 14.00
N ILE A 68 3.36 -8.75 13.12
CA ILE A 68 3.51 -7.54 12.32
C ILE A 68 3.33 -6.31 13.24
N PRO A 69 4.37 -5.50 13.44
CA PRO A 69 4.25 -4.29 14.23
C PRO A 69 3.27 -3.36 13.54
N LYS A 70 2.25 -2.93 14.28
CA LYS A 70 1.25 -1.98 13.76
C LYS A 70 1.93 -0.62 13.63
N GLY A 71 2.18 -0.22 12.39
CA GLY A 71 2.59 1.15 12.09
C GLY A 71 1.39 2.08 12.17
N PHE A 72 1.58 3.26 12.76
CA PHE A 72 0.79 4.41 12.35
C PHE A 72 1.22 4.80 10.93
N PHE A 73 0.46 5.66 10.25
CA PHE A 73 0.74 6.07 8.88
C PHE A 73 2.23 6.31 8.62
N PRO A 74 2.79 5.84 7.48
CA PRO A 74 4.19 6.07 7.17
C PRO A 74 4.48 7.56 7.26
N VAL A 75 5.56 7.92 7.94
CA VAL A 75 6.02 9.32 7.98
C VAL A 75 6.29 9.75 6.53
N GLN A 76 5.44 10.61 6.02
CA GLN A 76 5.63 11.18 4.71
C GLN A 76 6.62 12.33 4.82
N ASP A 77 7.66 12.28 4.01
CA ASP A 77 8.54 13.43 3.85
C ASP A 77 7.74 14.54 3.15
N ASN A 78 7.43 15.61 3.89
CA ASN A 78 6.74 16.78 3.38
C ASN A 78 7.73 17.90 3.00
N GLY A 79 9.04 17.65 3.04
CA GLY A 79 10.07 18.65 2.80
C GLY A 79 10.15 19.75 3.87
N ILE A 80 9.58 19.49 5.06
CA ILE A 80 9.55 20.44 6.18
C ILE A 80 10.28 19.83 7.36
N ILE A 81 11.24 20.58 7.92
CA ILE A 81 11.94 20.26 9.15
C ILE A 81 11.50 21.26 10.21
N GLN A 82 11.05 20.77 11.37
CA GLN A 82 10.67 21.60 12.52
C GLN A 82 11.69 21.42 13.65
N GLY A 83 12.07 22.51 14.31
CA GLY A 83 12.99 22.49 15.43
C GLY A 83 12.68 23.59 16.45
N THR A 84 12.95 23.31 17.72
CA THR A 84 12.68 24.24 18.83
C THR A 84 14.00 24.70 19.45
N LEU A 85 14.15 26.01 19.62
CA LEU A 85 15.29 26.63 20.30
C LEU A 85 14.95 26.89 21.76
N GLN A 86 15.60 26.16 22.68
CA GLN A 86 15.45 26.34 24.12
C GLN A 86 16.62 27.15 24.67
N ALA A 87 16.33 28.18 25.48
CA ALA A 87 17.32 29.00 26.14
C ALA A 87 17.03 29.15 27.64
N PRO A 88 17.99 29.61 28.46
CA PRO A 88 17.78 29.83 29.89
C PRO A 88 16.62 30.79 30.17
N GLN A 89 15.83 30.53 31.22
CA GLN A 89 14.68 31.36 31.62
C GLN A 89 15.04 32.81 31.96
N SER A 90 16.31 33.10 32.25
CA SER A 90 16.84 34.44 32.48
C SER A 90 17.09 35.24 31.19
N SER A 91 16.88 34.63 30.03
CA SER A 91 17.13 35.26 28.73
C SER A 91 16.02 36.25 28.38
N SER A 92 16.38 37.50 28.11
CA SER A 92 15.44 38.49 27.59
C SER A 92 15.00 38.16 26.16
N PHE A 93 13.84 38.69 25.75
CA PHE A 93 13.35 38.58 24.38
C PHE A 93 14.39 39.03 23.32
N ALA A 94 15.12 40.11 23.61
CA ALA A 94 16.17 40.61 22.71
C ALA A 94 17.31 39.60 22.54
N ASN A 95 17.74 38.94 23.62
CA ASN A 95 18.75 37.88 23.57
C ASN A 95 18.25 36.64 22.82
N MET A 96 16.97 36.28 23.00
CA MET A 96 16.34 35.20 22.24
C MET A 96 16.29 35.50 20.74
N ALA A 97 15.87 36.70 20.37
CA ALA A 97 15.82 37.13 18.98
C ALA A 97 17.18 37.15 18.31
N GLN A 98 18.23 37.58 19.02
CA GLN A 98 19.60 37.53 18.51
C GLN A 98 20.06 36.10 18.27
N ARG A 99 19.82 35.19 19.22
CA ARG A 99 20.21 33.77 19.08
C ARG A 99 19.42 33.07 17.98
N GLN A 100 18.13 33.35 17.85
CA GLN A 100 17.29 32.81 16.78
C GLN A 100 17.81 33.24 15.40
N ARG A 101 18.21 34.51 15.24
CA ARG A 101 18.82 35.01 13.99
C ARG A 101 20.14 34.33 13.68
N GLN A 102 21.04 34.20 14.66
CA GLN A 102 22.31 33.51 14.47
C GLN A 102 22.12 32.06 13.99
N VAL A 103 21.12 31.36 14.53
CA VAL A 103 20.80 29.99 14.11
C VAL A 103 20.17 29.96 12.73
N ALA A 104 19.26 30.89 12.43
CA ALA A 104 18.66 31.04 11.11
C ALA A 104 19.73 31.30 10.03
N ASP A 105 20.70 32.18 10.30
CA ASP A 105 21.79 32.52 9.38
C ASP A 105 22.69 31.31 9.07
N VAL A 106 22.93 30.45 10.05
CA VAL A 106 23.71 29.22 9.85
C VAL A 106 22.91 28.18 9.06
N ILE A 107 21.62 28.02 9.34
CA ILE A 107 20.77 27.03 8.64
C ILE A 107 20.55 27.43 7.18
N LEU A 108 20.41 28.74 6.89
CA LEU A 108 20.24 29.25 5.52
C LEU A 108 21.50 29.13 4.65
N GLN A 109 22.68 28.84 5.25
CA GLN A 109 23.89 28.55 4.47
C GLN A 109 23.84 27.15 3.82
N ASP A 110 22.95 26.27 4.27
CA ASP A 110 22.79 24.95 3.69
C ASP A 110 21.98 25.05 2.37
N PRO A 111 22.55 24.62 1.22
CA PRO A 111 21.86 24.63 -0.06
C PRO A 111 20.60 23.75 -0.10
N ALA A 112 20.39 22.86 0.88
CA ALA A 112 19.17 22.07 1.02
C ALA A 112 17.98 22.87 1.62
N VAL A 113 18.20 24.09 2.12
CA VAL A 113 17.18 24.91 2.77
C VAL A 113 16.69 26.01 1.83
N GLN A 114 15.46 25.89 1.33
CA GLN A 114 14.87 26.90 0.44
C GLN A 114 14.35 28.13 1.20
N SER A 115 13.74 27.93 2.36
CA SER A 115 13.24 29.02 3.20
C SER A 115 13.15 28.58 4.66
N LEU A 116 13.35 29.54 5.58
CA LEU A 116 13.23 29.34 7.01
C LEU A 116 12.31 30.41 7.59
N THR A 117 11.31 29.98 8.35
CA THR A 117 10.44 30.87 9.13
C THR A 117 10.68 30.62 10.61
N SER A 118 11.05 31.67 11.34
CA SER A 118 11.34 31.58 12.78
C SER A 118 10.46 32.54 13.57
N PHE A 119 9.84 32.05 14.64
CA PHE A 119 9.06 32.86 15.57
C PHE A 119 9.72 32.83 16.96
N VAL A 120 9.88 34.01 17.56
CA VAL A 120 10.39 34.16 18.92
C VAL A 120 9.19 34.42 19.82
N GLY A 121 8.85 33.44 20.65
CA GLY A 121 7.68 33.48 21.52
C GLY A 121 6.42 32.99 20.84
N VAL A 122 6.18 31.68 20.92
CA VAL A 122 4.86 31.05 21.07
C VAL A 122 5.10 29.74 21.82
N ASP A 123 5.21 29.85 23.14
CA ASP A 123 4.85 28.80 24.10
C ASP A 123 4.15 29.54 25.25
N GLY A 124 3.07 30.24 24.91
CA GLY A 124 1.93 30.25 25.82
C GLY A 124 1.25 28.92 25.57
N THR A 125 1.04 28.13 26.62
CA THR A 125 0.17 26.95 26.57
C THR A 125 -1.02 27.13 25.64
#